data_AF-A0A931ZG71-F1
#
_entry.id   AF-A0A931ZG71-F1
#
_cell.length_a   1.000
_cell.length_b   1.000
_cell.length_c   1.000
_cell.angle_alpha   90.00
_cell.angle_beta   90.00
_cell.angle_gamma   90.00
#
_symmetry.space_group_name_H-M   'P 1'
#
loop_
_entity.id
_entity.type
_entity.pdbx_description
1 polymer ?
#
loop_
_entity_poly.entity_id
_entity_poly.type
_entity_poly.pdbx_seq_one_letter_code
_entity_poly.pdbx_strand_id
1 'polypeptide(L)' 'MKRVLFVLSLVSQLGFIIAIPAALLGFGGAYLDKTLGTSPLFILLGIGGALASSSCLVYRYIKQIERFE' A
#
# COMPACT_ATOMS: atom_id res chain seq x y z
N MET A 1 0.22 25.10 15.73
CA MET A 1 -0.83 24.10 15.41
C MET A 1 -0.98 23.77 13.92
N LYS A 2 -1.13 24.73 13.00
CA LYS A 2 -1.42 24.45 11.57
C LYS A 2 -0.42 23.51 10.85
N ARG A 3 0.89 23.61 11.16
CA ARG A 3 1.93 22.73 10.58
C ARG A 3 1.77 21.26 10.98
N VAL A 4 1.36 20.99 12.22
CA VAL A 4 1.17 19.62 12.72
C VAL A 4 0.01 18.94 11.99
N LEU A 5 -1.09 19.68 11.79
CA LEU A 5 -2.25 19.18 11.04
C LEU A 5 -1.92 18.87 9.58
N PHE A 6 -1.08 19.70 8.95
CA PHE A 6 -0.62 19.47 7.58
C PHE A 6 0.22 18.20 7.47
N VAL A 7 1.21 18.02 8.35
CA VAL A 7 2.04 16.80 8.39
C VAL A 7 1.19 15.58 8.67
N LEU A 8 0.22 15.68 9.59
CA LEU A 8 -0.68 14.58 9.90
C LEU A 8 -1.52 14.18 8.68
N SER A 9 -2.05 15.16 7.93
CA SER A 9 -2.79 14.92 6.70
C SER A 9 -1.96 14.17 5.66
N LEU A 10 -0.70 14.59 5.46
CA LEU A 10 0.25 13.95 4.53
C LEU A 10 0.56 12.51 4.93
N VAL A 11 0.91 12.30 6.20
CA VAL A 11 1.23 10.97 6.73
C VAL A 11 0.02 10.04 6.66
N SER A 12 -1.19 10.55 6.95
CA SER A 12 -2.42 9.76 6.79
C SER A 12 -2.64 9.37 5.33
N GLN A 13 -2.46 10.28 4.38
CA GLN A 13 -2.63 9.98 2.96
C GLN A 13 -1.62 8.92 2.48
N LEU A 14 -0.35 9.05 2.85
CA LEU A 14 0.68 8.04 2.59
C LEU A 14 0.34 6.70 3.25
N GLY A 15 -0.13 6.72 4.49
CA GLY A 15 -0.56 5.53 5.22
C GLY A 15 -1.67 4.78 4.48
N PHE A 16 -2.68 5.48 3.95
CA PHE A 16 -3.74 4.85 3.15
C PHE A 16 -3.22 4.27 1.82
N ILE A 17 -2.30 4.97 1.15
CA ILE A 17 -1.68 4.50 -0.10
C ILE A 17 -0.99 3.15 0.10
N ILE A 18 -0.42 2.90 1.29
CA ILE A 18 0.27 1.64 1.61
C ILE A 18 -0.69 0.59 2.19
N ALA A 19 -1.59 1.01 3.09
CA ALA A 19 -2.49 0.11 3.81
C ALA A 19 -3.50 -0.57 2.86
N ILE A 20 -4.00 0.15 1.84
CA ILE A 20 -5.00 -0.39 0.92
C ILE A 20 -4.44 -1.55 0.09
N PRO A 21 -3.31 -1.43 -0.63
CA PRO A 21 -2.72 -2.56 -1.36
C PRO A 21 -2.32 -3.71 -0.44
N ALA A 22 -1.73 -3.41 0.71
CA ALA A 22 -1.32 -4.43 1.67
C ALA A 22 -2.51 -5.24 2.20
N ALA A 23 -3.61 -4.59 2.55
CA ALA A 23 -4.81 -5.27 2.98
C ALA A 23 -5.44 -6.07 1.82
N LEU A 24 -5.66 -5.45 0.66
CA LEU A 24 -6.32 -6.10 -0.46
C LEU A 24 -5.53 -7.30 -0.98
N LEU A 25 -4.23 -7.14 -1.23
CA LEU A 25 -3.41 -8.21 -1.80
C LEU A 25 -2.97 -9.22 -0.74
N GLY A 26 -2.71 -8.79 0.51
CA GLY A 26 -2.40 -9.69 1.61
C GLY A 26 -3.58 -10.57 1.99
N PHE A 27 -4.75 -9.99 2.27
CA PHE A 27 -5.96 -10.77 2.56
C PHE A 27 -6.46 -11.53 1.34
N GLY A 28 -6.39 -10.94 0.14
CA GLY A 28 -6.76 -11.62 -1.11
C GLY A 28 -5.89 -12.84 -1.37
N GLY A 29 -4.56 -12.70 -1.19
CA GLY A 29 -3.61 -13.81 -1.30
C GLY A 29 -3.86 -14.90 -0.26
N ALA A 30 -4.08 -14.53 1.00
CA ALA A 30 -4.40 -15.47 2.07
C ALA A 30 -5.73 -16.21 1.83
N TYR A 31 -6.74 -15.51 1.32
CA TYR A 31 -8.04 -16.10 0.99
C TYR A 31 -7.89 -17.11 -0.15
N LEU A 32 -7.18 -16.74 -1.23
CA LEU A 32 -6.89 -17.65 -2.35
C LEU A 32 -6.13 -18.89 -1.90
N ASP A 33 -5.09 -18.70 -1.08
CA ASP A 33 -4.30 -19.80 -0.52
C ASP A 33 -5.13 -20.79 0.31
N LYS A 34 -6.14 -20.30 1.03
CA LYS A 34 -7.09 -21.14 1.79
C LYS A 34 -8.06 -21.87 0.87
N THR A 35 -8.55 -21.21 -0.18
CA THR A 35 -9.52 -21.83 -1.11
C THR A 35 -8.90 -22.85 -2.05
N LEU A 36 -7.66 -22.65 -2.47
CA LEU A 36 -6.97 -23.50 -3.46
C LEU A 36 -6.02 -24.52 -2.82
N GLY A 37 -5.79 -24.46 -1.51
CA GLY A 37 -4.87 -25.35 -0.81
C GLY A 37 -3.40 -25.10 -1.13
N THR A 38 -3.06 -23.94 -1.69
CA THR A 38 -1.71 -23.57 -2.17
C THR A 38 -0.89 -22.78 -1.14
N SER A 39 -1.33 -22.78 0.13
CA SER A 39 -0.66 -22.06 1.21
C SER A 39 0.84 -22.43 1.28
N PRO A 40 1.78 -21.46 1.28
CA PRO A 40 1.63 -20.01 1.36
C PRO A 40 2.04 -19.24 0.08
N LEU A 41 1.69 -19.71 -1.12
CA LEU A 41 2.16 -19.09 -2.37
C LEU A 41 1.47 -17.75 -2.69
N PHE A 42 0.14 -17.71 -2.66
CA PHE A 42 -0.59 -16.49 -3.05
C PHE A 42 -0.47 -15.38 -2.01
N ILE A 43 -0.29 -15.69 -0.72
CA ILE A 43 -0.03 -14.67 0.29
C ILE A 43 1.36 -14.04 0.08
N LEU A 44 2.38 -14.83 -0.29
CA LEU A 44 3.71 -14.31 -0.62
C LEU A 44 3.68 -13.42 -1.85
N LEU A 45 2.98 -13.85 -2.91
CA LEU A 45 2.75 -13.03 -4.10
C LEU A 45 1.95 -11.76 -3.78
N GLY A 46 0.95 -11.86 -2.90
CA GLY A 46 0.14 -10.75 -2.44
C GLY A 46 0.97 -9.70 -1.69
N ILE A 47 1.84 -10.13 -0.78
CA ILE A 47 2.75 -9.24 -0.06
C ILE A 47 3.78 -8.62 -1.00
N GLY A 48 4.39 -9.40 -1.90
CA GLY A 48 5.33 -8.89 -2.90
C GLY A 48 4.68 -7.87 -3.84
N GLY A 49 3.46 -8.15 -4.31
CA GLY A 49 2.65 -7.25 -5.11
C GLY A 49 2.25 -5.99 -4.34
N ALA A 50 1.91 -6.11 -3.06
CA ALA A 50 1.60 -4.97 -2.19
C ALA A 50 2.80 -4.04 -2.03
N LEU A 51 4.00 -4.60 -1.81
CA LEU A 51 5.22 -3.81 -1.71
C LEU A 51 5.54 -3.10 -3.02
N ALA A 52 5.50 -3.81 -4.15
CA ALA A 52 5.79 -3.23 -5.47
C ALA A 52 4.78 -2.12 -5.84
N SER A 53 3.48 -2.39 -5.68
CA SER A 53 2.43 -1.43 -5.98
C SER A 53 2.50 -0.22 -5.04
N SER A 54 2.59 -0.43 -3.73
CA SER A 54 2.70 0.66 -2.75
C SER A 54 3.93 1.53 -3.02
N SER A 55 5.08 0.93 -3.33
CA SER A 55 6.30 1.68 -3.68
C SER A 55 6.10 2.54 -4.92
N CYS A 56 5.46 1.99 -5.96
CA CYS A 56 5.14 2.72 -7.18
C CYS A 56 4.16 3.87 -6.92
N LEU A 57 3.08 3.62 -6.17
CA LEU A 57 2.08 4.64 -5.82
C LEU A 57 2.68 5.77 -4.97
N VAL A 58 3.48 5.44 -3.96
CA VAL A 58 4.20 6.42 -3.14
C VAL A 58 5.15 7.25 -3.99
N TYR A 59 5.94 6.62 -4.86
CA TYR A 59 6.84 7.33 -5.78
C TYR A 59 6.06 8.31 -6.69
N ARG A 60 4.93 7.87 -7.25
CA ARG A 60 4.09 8.73 -8.08
C ARG A 60 3.48 9.89 -7.29
N TYR A 61 3.07 9.64 -6.06
CA TYR A 61 2.49 10.66 -5.18
C TYR A 61 3.53 11.72 -4.77
N ILE A 62 4.74 11.31 -4.40
CA ILE A 62 5.84 12.24 -4.09
C ILE A 62 6.20 13.07 -5.32
N LYS A 63 6.40 12.41 -6.47
CA LYS A 63 6.72 13.10 -7.73
C LYS A 63 5.61 14.06 -8.17
N GLN A 64 4.36 13.78 -7.79
CA GLN A 64 3.25 14.68 -8.03
C GLN A 64 3.42 15.93 -7.18
N ILE A 65 3.67 15.79 -5.87
CA ILE A 65 3.90 16.92 -4.95
C ILE A 65 5.06 17.79 -5.44
N GLU A 66 6.21 17.19 -5.79
CA GLU A 66 7.38 17.92 -6.31
C GLU A 66 7.11 18.71 -7.60
N ARG A 67 6.11 18.30 -8.39
CA ARG A 67 5.75 19.00 -9.63
C ARG A 67 4.82 20.21 -9.39
N PHE A 68 4.15 20.25 -8.25
CA PHE A 68 3.19 21.30 -7.90
C PHE A 68 3.79 22.40 -6.99
N GLU A 69 5.01 22.21 -6.48
CA GLU A 69 5.89 23.26 -5.93
C GLU A 69 6.73 23.91 -7.03
#